data_AF-A0AAV9DV86-F1
#
_entry.id   AF-A0AAV9DV86-F1
#
_cell.length_a   1.000
_cell.length_b   1.000
_cell.length_c   1.000
_cell.angle_alpha   90.00
_cell.angle_beta   90.00
_cell.angle_gamma   90.00
#
_symmetry.space_group_name_H-M   'P 1'
#
loop_
_entity.id
_entity.type
_entity.pdbx_description
1 polymer ?
#
loop_
_entity_poly.entity_id
_entity_poly.type
_entity_poly.pdbx_seq_one_letter_code
_entity_poly.pdbx_strand_id
1 'polypeptide(L)'
;MDRPPISVEELYYSETDFIVHFFNAAHIATVVTASSAQASLWVNQFLYAYQDDNNTTNDPTLYLVGLAVEWKSEIDHEDNPVAVLQLGVDQRCLIFQILRCDAIPSTIFNFLSDTRFTFTGSKIHENVQRLISDYNVRVGNIMEIRTLLEERAYLRRAELRLARDILMWKMQNQWSVQ
;
A
#
# COMPACT_ATOMS: atom_id res chain seq x y z
N MET A 1 21.61 -15.18 -17.46
CA MET A 1 21.99 -13.91 -16.83
C MET A 1 21.16 -13.79 -15.57
N ASP A 2 21.80 -13.92 -14.40
CA ASP A 2 21.15 -13.72 -13.12
C ASP A 2 20.54 -12.32 -13.08
N ARG A 3 19.23 -12.23 -12.89
CA ARG A 3 18.59 -10.96 -12.56
C ARG A 3 19.08 -10.60 -11.16
N PRO A 4 19.66 -9.41 -10.94
CA PRO A 4 19.99 -8.99 -9.58
C PRO A 4 18.71 -8.98 -8.73
N PRO A 5 18.77 -9.49 -7.50
CA PRO A 5 17.62 -9.55 -6.60
C PRO A 5 17.16 -8.13 -6.23
N ILE A 6 15.93 -8.04 -5.76
CA ILE A 6 15.37 -6.83 -5.15
C ILE A 6 16.33 -6.32 -4.06
N SER A 7 16.62 -5.02 -4.05
CA SER A 7 17.43 -4.38 -3.03
C SER A 7 16.69 -3.20 -2.40
N VAL A 8 17.03 -2.90 -1.15
CA VAL A 8 16.46 -1.77 -0.40
C VAL A 8 17.60 -0.81 -0.09
N GLU A 9 17.40 0.46 -0.40
CA GLU A 9 18.29 1.55 -0.07
C GLU A 9 17.61 2.42 0.99
N GLU A 10 18.25 2.54 2.15
CA GLU A 10 17.83 3.45 3.21
C GLU A 10 18.28 4.86 2.84
N LEU A 11 17.36 5.84 2.91
CA LEU A 11 17.73 7.22 2.62
C LEU A 11 18.49 7.81 3.83
N TYR A 12 19.70 8.31 3.59
CA TYR A 12 20.64 8.77 4.62
C TYR A 12 20.08 9.82 5.61
N TYR A 13 18.97 10.48 5.24
CA TYR A 13 18.34 11.54 6.04
C TYR A 13 17.00 11.11 6.67
N SER A 14 16.60 9.85 6.57
CA SER A 14 15.29 9.38 7.05
C SER A 14 15.32 7.95 7.58
N GLU A 15 14.78 7.75 8.78
CA GLU A 15 14.59 6.41 9.37
C GLU A 15 13.36 5.69 8.80
N THR A 16 12.52 6.41 8.05
CA THR A 16 11.23 5.89 7.56
C THR A 16 11.15 5.75 6.06
N ASP A 17 12.09 6.33 5.32
CA ASP A 17 12.00 6.42 3.86
C ASP A 17 13.06 5.51 3.21
N PHE A 18 12.57 4.68 2.29
CA PHE A 18 13.37 3.67 1.61
C PHE A 18 13.09 3.70 0.12
N ILE A 19 14.12 3.47 -0.69
CA ILE A 19 13.95 3.14 -2.11
C ILE A 19 14.03 1.63 -2.24
N VAL A 20 12.98 1.02 -2.78
CA VAL A 20 13.00 -0.40 -3.16
C VAL A 20 13.31 -0.47 -4.64
N HIS A 21 14.44 -1.10 -4.99
CA HIS A 21 14.91 -1.30 -6.35
C HIS A 21 14.40 -2.64 -6.89
N PHE A 22 13.71 -2.58 -8.03
CA PHE A 22 13.17 -3.76 -8.70
C PHE A 22 13.90 -4.01 -10.01
N PHE A 23 14.64 -5.13 -10.07
CA PHE A 23 15.23 -5.68 -11.30
C PHE A 23 15.91 -4.62 -12.20
N ASN A 24 16.60 -3.64 -11.60
CA ASN A 24 17.27 -2.50 -12.25
C ASN A 24 16.39 -1.62 -13.16
N ALA A 25 15.06 -1.63 -13.02
CA ALA A 25 14.15 -0.93 -13.95
C ALA A 25 13.09 -0.04 -13.28
N ALA A 26 12.71 -0.29 -12.02
CA ALA A 26 11.72 0.52 -11.31
C ALA A 26 12.15 0.79 -9.86
N HIS A 27 11.86 1.99 -9.38
CA HIS A 27 12.10 2.42 -8.01
C HIS A 27 10.75 2.72 -7.35
N ILE A 28 10.49 2.13 -6.18
CA ILE A 28 9.30 2.48 -5.39
C ILE A 28 9.76 3.23 -4.15
N ALA A 29 9.43 4.52 -4.08
CA ALA A 29 9.62 5.34 -2.90
C ALA A 29 8.65 4.88 -1.80
N THR A 30 9.17 4.33 -0.73
CA THR A 30 8.38 3.68 0.31
C THR A 30 8.57 4.39 1.65
N VAL A 31 7.47 4.75 2.29
CA VAL A 31 7.44 5.26 3.67
C VAL A 31 6.93 4.15 4.59
N VAL A 32 7.73 3.77 5.58
CA VAL A 32 7.33 2.84 6.64
C VAL A 32 7.18 3.60 7.94
N THR A 33 5.98 3.61 8.52
CA THR A 33 5.74 4.44 9.71
C THR A 33 4.62 3.90 10.60
N ALA A 34 4.76 4.12 11.91
CA ALA A 34 3.66 4.04 12.86
C ALA A 34 3.10 5.43 13.22
N SER A 35 3.71 6.53 12.76
CA SER A 35 3.30 7.89 13.11
C SER A 35 2.07 8.32 12.30
N SER A 36 1.02 8.74 13.01
CA SER A 36 -0.16 9.39 12.42
C SER A 36 0.20 10.57 11.52
N ALA A 37 1.18 11.37 11.96
CA ALA A 37 1.59 12.58 11.27
C ALA A 37 2.29 12.26 9.95
N GLN A 38 3.20 11.28 9.94
CA GLN A 38 3.87 10.85 8.71
C GLN A 38 2.91 10.17 7.74
N ALA A 39 1.99 9.32 8.24
CA ALA A 39 0.95 8.73 7.40
C ALA A 39 0.05 9.80 6.76
N SER A 40 -0.35 10.82 7.53
CA SER A 40 -1.11 11.97 7.01
C SER A 40 -0.33 12.75 5.97
N LEU A 41 0.96 13.00 6.22
CA LEU A 41 1.83 13.73 5.31
C LEU A 41 1.95 13.00 3.97
N TRP A 42 2.16 11.68 3.98
CA TRP A 42 2.23 10.87 2.77
C TRP A 42 0.95 10.96 1.94
N VAL A 43 -0.23 10.82 2.59
CA VAL A 43 -1.53 10.95 1.90
C VAL A 43 -1.71 12.34 1.32
N ASN A 44 -1.36 13.39 2.06
CA ASN A 44 -1.47 14.76 1.57
C ASN A 44 -0.55 15.00 0.37
N GLN A 45 0.70 14.55 0.42
CA GLN A 45 1.63 14.65 -0.71
C GLN A 45 1.13 13.90 -1.95
N PHE A 46 0.50 12.74 -1.76
CA PHE A 46 -0.17 12.04 -2.83
C PHE A 46 -1.33 12.87 -3.41
N LEU A 47 -2.24 13.36 -2.57
CA LEU A 47 -3.40 14.14 -2.99
C LEU A 47 -3.02 15.46 -3.68
N TYR A 48 -1.96 16.13 -3.23
CA TYR A 48 -1.43 17.33 -3.89
C TYR A 48 -0.94 17.03 -5.31
N ALA A 49 -0.14 15.96 -5.48
CA ALA A 49 0.31 15.53 -6.81
C ALA A 49 -0.88 15.15 -7.71
N TYR A 50 -1.89 14.45 -7.16
CA TYR A 50 -3.12 14.10 -7.88
C TYR A 50 -3.90 15.33 -8.38
N GLN A 51 -3.99 16.41 -7.59
CA GLN A 51 -4.68 17.63 -7.99
C GLN A 51 -3.97 18.35 -9.16
N ASP A 52 -2.64 18.32 -9.17
CA ASP A 52 -1.83 18.92 -10.24
C ASP A 52 -1.99 18.14 -11.56
N ASP A 53 -1.94 16.80 -11.50
CA ASP A 53 -2.02 15.94 -12.70
C ASP A 53 -3.41 15.90 -13.35
N ASN A 54 -4.50 15.99 -12.57
CA ASN A 54 -5.87 16.03 -13.11
C ASN A 54 -6.19 17.30 -13.90
N ASN A 55 -5.43 18.37 -13.68
CA ASN A 55 -5.58 19.59 -14.47
C ASN A 55 -4.94 19.47 -15.86
N THR A 56 -4.20 18.37 -16.10
CA THR A 56 -3.28 18.24 -17.23
C THR A 56 -3.51 16.97 -18.06
N THR A 57 -4.15 15.93 -17.52
CA THR A 57 -4.33 14.63 -18.21
C THR A 57 -5.71 14.00 -17.98
N ASN A 58 -6.23 13.29 -18.99
CA ASN A 58 -7.48 12.50 -18.92
C ASN A 58 -7.21 11.00 -18.64
N ASP A 59 -6.19 10.67 -17.82
CA ASP A 59 -5.80 9.27 -17.60
C ASP A 59 -6.67 8.58 -16.52
N PRO A 60 -7.43 7.52 -16.85
CA PRO A 60 -8.24 6.76 -15.89
C PRO A 60 -7.43 5.87 -14.91
N THR A 61 -6.09 5.87 -14.98
CA THR A 61 -5.21 5.15 -14.04
C THR A 61 -4.90 5.94 -12.76
N LEU A 62 -4.99 7.27 -12.79
CA LEU A 62 -4.75 8.17 -11.65
C LEU A 62 -5.65 7.92 -10.42
N TYR A 63 -6.68 7.12 -10.60
CA TYR A 63 -7.69 6.82 -9.59
C TYR A 63 -7.47 5.46 -8.92
N LEU A 64 -6.48 4.67 -9.34
CA LEU A 64 -6.22 3.35 -8.78
C LEU A 64 -5.21 3.40 -7.64
N VAL A 65 -5.58 2.80 -6.52
CA VAL A 65 -4.74 2.69 -5.34
C VAL A 65 -4.62 1.21 -4.96
N GLY A 66 -3.39 0.69 -4.91
CA GLY A 66 -3.13 -0.63 -4.35
C GLY A 66 -3.40 -0.62 -2.85
N LEU A 67 -4.17 -1.59 -2.35
CA LEU A 67 -4.45 -1.77 -0.93
C LEU A 67 -4.18 -3.22 -0.52
N ALA A 68 -3.42 -3.37 0.54
CA ALA A 68 -3.21 -4.65 1.23
C ALA A 68 -3.20 -4.45 2.75
N VAL A 69 -3.50 -5.52 3.47
CA VAL A 69 -3.40 -5.55 4.93
C VAL A 69 -2.71 -6.85 5.35
N GLU A 70 -2.03 -6.79 6.48
CA GLU A 70 -1.26 -7.92 7.02
C GLU A 70 -1.49 -8.01 8.52
N TRP A 71 -1.39 -9.21 9.09
CA TRP A 71 -1.58 -9.50 10.51
C TRP A 71 -0.49 -10.46 11.02
N LYS A 72 -0.39 -10.64 12.34
CA LYS A 72 0.75 -11.29 13.00
C LYS A 72 0.96 -12.76 12.64
N SER A 73 -0.10 -13.53 12.48
CA SER A 73 -0.04 -14.97 12.23
C SER A 73 -1.19 -15.39 11.33
N GLU A 74 -0.90 -16.13 10.26
CA GLU A 74 -1.94 -16.73 9.41
C GLU A 74 -2.73 -17.83 10.13
N ILE A 75 -2.12 -18.50 11.12
CA ILE A 75 -2.74 -19.60 11.88
C ILE A 75 -3.87 -19.07 12.77
N ASP A 76 -3.69 -17.90 13.37
CA ASP A 76 -4.62 -17.27 14.30
C ASP A 76 -5.22 -15.97 13.70
N HIS A 77 -5.49 -15.98 12.40
CA HIS A 77 -5.89 -14.78 11.65
C HIS A 77 -7.23 -14.18 12.13
N GLU A 78 -8.14 -14.99 12.66
CA GLU A 78 -9.43 -14.50 13.18
C GLU A 78 -9.24 -13.62 14.42
N ASP A 79 -8.30 -13.98 15.31
CA ASP A 79 -8.08 -13.31 16.60
C ASP A 79 -7.05 -12.18 16.57
N ASN A 80 -6.19 -12.14 15.54
CA ASN A 80 -5.17 -11.10 15.43
C ASN A 80 -5.68 -9.88 14.67
N PRO A 81 -5.64 -8.66 15.24
CA PRO A 81 -5.99 -7.46 14.50
C PRO A 81 -5.02 -7.21 13.33
N VAL A 82 -5.48 -6.51 12.30
CA VAL A 82 -4.63 -6.04 11.20
C VAL A 82 -3.44 -5.25 11.76
N ALA A 83 -2.22 -5.72 11.53
CA ALA A 83 -1.00 -5.12 12.02
C ALA A 83 -0.47 -4.00 11.13
N VAL A 84 -0.68 -4.14 9.82
CA VAL A 84 -0.16 -3.23 8.79
C VAL A 84 -1.24 -2.95 7.75
N LEU A 85 -1.37 -1.68 7.37
CA LEU A 85 -2.09 -1.21 6.19
C LEU A 85 -1.07 -0.74 5.16
N GLN A 86 -1.19 -1.23 3.92
CA GLN A 86 -0.32 -0.83 2.82
C GLN A 86 -1.12 -0.11 1.74
N LEU A 87 -0.61 1.02 1.27
CA LEU A 87 -1.20 1.81 0.19
C LEU A 87 -0.14 2.08 -0.88
N GLY A 88 -0.42 1.73 -2.13
CA GLY A 88 0.48 1.93 -3.26
C GLY A 88 -0.16 2.76 -4.35
N VAL A 89 0.50 3.81 -4.83
CA VAL A 89 0.10 4.57 -6.01
C VAL A 89 1.32 4.91 -6.85
N ASP A 90 1.28 4.55 -8.13
CA ASP A 90 2.41 4.67 -9.07
C ASP A 90 3.70 4.06 -8.50
N GLN A 91 4.73 4.87 -8.30
CA GLN A 91 6.03 4.53 -7.73
C GLN A 91 6.16 4.94 -6.26
N ARG A 92 5.04 5.08 -5.54
CA ARG A 92 5.00 5.46 -4.12
C ARG A 92 4.25 4.42 -3.30
N CYS A 93 4.75 4.12 -2.12
CA CYS A 93 4.14 3.18 -1.18
C CYS A 93 4.15 3.73 0.25
N LEU A 94 3.06 3.53 0.97
CA LEU A 94 2.96 3.71 2.42
C LEU A 94 2.77 2.33 3.05
N ILE A 95 3.64 2.00 4.01
CA ILE A 95 3.50 0.86 4.91
C ILE A 95 3.19 1.43 6.29
N PHE A 96 1.90 1.53 6.61
CA PHE A 96 1.42 2.07 7.87
C PHE A 96 1.26 0.96 8.91
N GLN A 97 2.08 0.99 9.96
CA GLN A 97 2.03 0.06 11.08
C GLN A 97 0.84 0.37 12.00
N ILE A 98 -0.37 0.19 11.47
CA ILE A 98 -1.65 0.63 12.06
C ILE A 98 -1.90 0.08 13.47
N LEU A 99 -1.41 -1.12 13.80
CA LEU A 99 -1.54 -1.66 15.16
C LEU A 99 -0.66 -0.94 16.19
N ARG A 100 0.43 -0.31 15.75
CA ARG A 100 1.39 0.39 16.64
C ARG A 100 1.22 1.91 16.60
N CYS A 101 0.25 2.42 15.83
CA CYS A 101 0.11 3.85 15.64
C CYS A 101 -0.42 4.55 16.89
N ASP A 102 -0.06 5.82 17.03
CA ASP A 102 -0.55 6.70 18.09
C ASP A 102 -2.04 7.02 17.91
N ALA A 103 -2.50 7.14 16.66
CA ALA A 103 -3.89 7.18 16.25
C ALA A 103 -4.01 6.82 14.76
N ILE A 104 -5.20 6.47 14.30
CA ILE A 104 -5.46 6.46 12.85
C ILE A 104 -5.86 7.88 12.47
N PRO A 105 -5.09 8.60 11.64
CA PRO A 105 -5.40 9.97 11.32
C PRO A 105 -6.68 10.06 10.46
N SER A 106 -7.46 11.14 10.65
CA SER A 106 -8.66 11.42 9.84
C SER A 106 -8.35 11.47 8.34
N THR A 107 -7.13 11.86 7.97
CA THR A 107 -6.64 11.88 6.58
C THR A 107 -6.70 10.48 5.94
N ILE A 108 -6.35 9.42 6.68
CA ILE A 108 -6.43 8.03 6.19
C ILE A 108 -7.89 7.61 6.04
N PHE A 109 -8.74 7.89 7.03
CA PHE A 109 -10.18 7.60 6.94
C PHE A 109 -10.82 8.26 5.72
N ASN A 110 -10.59 9.57 5.57
CA ASN A 110 -11.15 10.36 4.47
C ASN A 110 -10.66 9.83 3.14
N PHE A 111 -9.35 9.59 3.00
CA PHE A 111 -8.76 9.08 1.76
C PHE A 111 -9.31 7.72 1.35
N LEU A 112 -9.38 6.78 2.28
CA LEU A 112 -9.91 5.44 2.01
C LEU A 112 -11.39 5.46 1.65
N SER A 113 -12.18 6.37 2.24
CA SER A 113 -13.61 6.51 1.96
C SER A 113 -13.93 7.33 0.70
N ASP A 114 -12.92 7.95 0.08
CA ASP A 114 -13.11 8.87 -1.04
C ASP A 114 -13.42 8.10 -2.34
N THR A 115 -14.65 8.28 -2.83
CA THR A 115 -15.17 7.59 -4.02
C THR A 115 -14.60 8.12 -5.33
N ARG A 116 -13.68 9.08 -5.30
CA ARG A 116 -12.86 9.41 -6.48
C ARG A 116 -11.87 8.30 -6.77
N PHE A 117 -11.35 7.62 -5.75
CA PHE A 117 -10.37 6.55 -5.91
C PHE A 117 -11.05 5.17 -5.97
N THR A 118 -10.35 4.21 -6.57
CA THR A 118 -10.70 2.79 -6.58
C THR A 118 -9.54 2.00 -6.00
N PHE A 119 -9.80 1.32 -4.89
CA PHE A 119 -8.82 0.53 -4.17
C PHE A 119 -8.79 -0.90 -4.70
N THR A 120 -7.61 -1.40 -5.04
CA THR A 120 -7.46 -2.73 -5.63
C THR A 120 -6.44 -3.57 -4.89
N GLY A 121 -6.69 -4.87 -4.81
CA GLY A 121 -5.83 -5.82 -4.13
C GLY A 121 -6.31 -7.25 -4.34
N SER A 122 -5.46 -8.20 -3.96
CA SER A 122 -5.86 -9.60 -3.83
C SER A 122 -6.74 -9.75 -2.61
N LYS A 123 -7.88 -10.44 -2.71
CA LYS A 123 -8.81 -10.63 -1.58
C LYS A 123 -9.28 -9.30 -0.97
N ILE A 124 -9.44 -8.27 -1.81
CA ILE A 124 -9.71 -6.90 -1.34
C ILE A 124 -10.94 -6.80 -0.43
N HIS A 125 -11.98 -7.61 -0.69
CA HIS A 125 -13.18 -7.67 0.15
C HIS A 125 -12.87 -8.14 1.58
N GLU A 126 -12.06 -9.20 1.73
CA GLU A 126 -11.63 -9.70 3.04
C GLU A 126 -10.80 -8.64 3.77
N ASN A 127 -9.84 -8.01 3.07
CA ASN A 127 -9.00 -6.95 3.64
C ASN A 127 -9.83 -5.79 4.17
N VAL A 128 -10.82 -5.33 3.41
CA VAL A 128 -11.70 -4.22 3.81
C VAL A 128 -12.61 -4.62 4.97
N GLN A 129 -13.17 -5.83 4.95
CA GLN A 129 -13.96 -6.33 6.09
C GLN A 129 -13.14 -6.34 7.38
N ARG A 130 -11.87 -6.76 7.32
CA ARG A 130 -10.95 -6.70 8.46
C ARG A 130 -10.69 -5.28 8.93
N LEU A 131 -10.43 -4.33 8.02
CA LEU A 131 -10.26 -2.91 8.38
C LEU A 131 -11.50 -2.31 9.05
N ILE A 132 -12.69 -2.68 8.60
CA ILE A 132 -13.95 -2.24 9.21
C ILE A 132 -14.11 -2.85 10.61
N SER A 133 -13.88 -4.16 10.74
CA SER A 133 -14.01 -4.88 12.01
C SER A 133 -13.03 -4.38 13.07
N ASP A 134 -11.76 -4.26 12.72
CA ASP A 134 -10.68 -4.01 13.67
C ASP A 134 -10.55 -2.52 14.01
N TYR A 135 -10.86 -1.65 13.05
CA TYR A 135 -10.54 -0.21 13.13
C TYR A 135 -11.68 0.73 12.72
N ASN A 136 -12.84 0.20 12.32
CA ASN A 136 -13.94 0.98 11.74
C ASN A 136 -13.50 1.83 10.53
N VAL A 137 -12.47 1.37 9.80
CA VAL A 137 -11.95 2.02 8.60
C VAL A 137 -12.74 1.52 7.40
N ARG A 138 -13.53 2.41 6.79
CA ARG A 138 -14.29 2.12 5.58
C ARG A 138 -13.48 2.45 4.33
N VAL A 139 -13.69 1.66 3.28
CA VAL A 139 -13.10 1.88 1.96
C VAL A 139 -14.22 2.09 0.96
N GLY A 140 -14.13 3.17 0.17
CA GLY A 140 -15.18 3.64 -0.74
C GLY A 140 -15.42 2.69 -1.91
N ASN A 141 -14.65 2.86 -2.99
CA ASN A 141 -14.72 1.93 -4.13
C ASN A 141 -13.64 0.87 -4.04
N ILE A 142 -13.99 -0.39 -4.21
CA ILE A 142 -13.05 -1.50 -4.26
C ILE A 142 -13.19 -2.30 -5.55
N MET A 143 -12.07 -2.82 -6.06
CA MET A 143 -12.05 -3.70 -7.22
C MET A 143 -11.00 -4.80 -7.07
N GLU A 144 -11.42 -6.05 -7.25
CA GLU A 144 -10.53 -7.21 -7.18
C GLU A 144 -9.48 -7.13 -8.29
N ILE A 145 -8.21 -7.37 -7.95
CA ILE A 145 -7.12 -7.22 -8.92
C ILE A 145 -7.27 -8.20 -10.11
N ARG A 146 -7.90 -9.36 -9.91
CA ARG A 146 -8.16 -10.31 -11.01
C ARG A 146 -9.15 -9.70 -12.02
N THR A 147 -10.23 -9.09 -11.52
CA THR A 147 -11.20 -8.35 -12.33
C THR A 147 -10.52 -7.23 -13.11
N LEU A 148 -9.64 -6.44 -12.47
CA LEU A 148 -8.88 -5.40 -13.15
C LEU A 148 -7.95 -5.98 -14.25
N LEU A 149 -7.30 -7.11 -14.00
CA LEU A 149 -6.41 -7.77 -14.98
C LEU A 149 -7.17 -8.42 -16.15
N GLU A 150 -8.43 -8.80 -15.93
CA GLU A 150 -9.34 -9.33 -16.94
C GLU A 150 -9.96 -8.20 -17.78
N GLU A 151 -10.38 -7.11 -17.14
CA GLU A 151 -10.91 -5.91 -17.79
C GLU A 151 -9.81 -5.12 -18.52
N ARG A 152 -8.58 -5.11 -17.99
CA ARG A 152 -7.43 -4.36 -18.52
C ARG A 152 -6.32 -5.27 -19.03
N ALA A 153 -6.63 -6.19 -19.93
CA ALA A 153 -5.65 -7.06 -20.62
C ALA A 153 -4.50 -6.34 -21.40
N TYR A 154 -4.18 -5.08 -21.08
CA TYR A 154 -3.12 -4.27 -21.67
C TYR A 154 -2.25 -3.47 -20.67
N LEU A 155 -2.38 -3.65 -19.35
CA LEU A 155 -1.46 -3.01 -18.37
C LEU A 155 -0.61 -4.06 -17.63
N ARG A 156 0.69 -3.81 -17.58
CA ARG A 156 1.79 -4.79 -17.46
C ARG A 156 1.70 -5.68 -16.21
N ARG A 157 1.53 -6.99 -16.46
CA ARG A 157 1.38 -8.12 -15.50
C ARG A 157 2.56 -8.41 -14.54
N ALA A 158 3.56 -7.54 -14.40
CA ALA A 158 4.78 -7.85 -13.63
C ALA A 158 4.93 -7.07 -12.31
N GLU A 159 4.43 -5.84 -12.22
CA GLU A 159 4.80 -4.92 -11.13
C GLU A 159 3.97 -5.15 -9.86
N LEU A 160 2.66 -5.43 -9.99
CA LEU A 160 1.74 -5.57 -8.84
C LEU A 160 1.87 -6.91 -8.09
N ARG A 161 2.23 -8.00 -8.78
CA ARG A 161 2.48 -9.30 -8.10
C ARG A 161 3.78 -9.29 -7.31
N LEU A 162 4.77 -8.58 -7.83
CA LEU A 162 6.11 -8.51 -7.26
C LEU A 162 6.14 -7.67 -5.99
N ALA A 163 5.44 -6.52 -5.96
CA ALA A 163 5.28 -5.71 -4.76
C ALA A 163 4.67 -6.51 -3.59
N ARG A 164 3.62 -7.29 -3.85
CA ARG A 164 3.00 -8.18 -2.86
C ARG A 164 3.99 -9.23 -2.32
N ASP A 165 4.69 -9.95 -3.22
CA ASP A 165 5.55 -11.07 -2.81
C ASP A 165 6.79 -10.60 -2.03
N ILE A 166 7.27 -9.37 -2.26
CA ILE A 166 8.40 -8.75 -1.53
C ILE A 166 8.00 -8.24 -0.15
N LEU A 167 6.80 -7.67 -0.03
CA LEU A 167 6.28 -7.17 1.23
C LEU A 167 6.02 -8.32 2.20
N MET A 168 5.45 -9.44 1.72
CA MET A 168 5.30 -10.68 2.51
C MET A 168 6.66 -11.23 2.98
N TRP A 169 7.68 -11.26 2.12
CA TRP A 169 9.02 -11.75 2.49
C TRP A 169 9.70 -10.88 3.57
N LYS A 170 9.65 -9.55 3.44
CA LYS A 170 10.32 -8.65 4.41
C LYS A 170 9.60 -8.63 5.76
N MET A 171 8.26 -8.76 5.77
CA MET A 171 7.51 -8.85 7.01
C MET A 171 7.82 -10.13 7.78
N GLN A 172 7.78 -11.31 7.14
CA GLN A 172 8.16 -12.59 7.78
C GLN A 172 9.54 -12.53 8.45
N ASN A 173 10.51 -11.82 7.85
CA ASN A 173 11.84 -11.67 8.43
C ASN A 173 11.93 -10.66 9.60
N GLN A 174 10.97 -9.75 9.77
CA GLN A 174 10.91 -8.83 10.93
C GLN A 174 10.20 -9.46 12.15
N TRP A 175 9.24 -10.36 11.94
CA TRP A 175 8.60 -11.11 13.04
C TRP A 175 9.54 -12.12 13.71
N SER A 176 10.61 -12.55 13.02
CA SER A 176 11.59 -13.54 13.51
C SER A 176 12.67 -12.98 14.43
N VAL A 177 12.72 -11.66 14.65
CA VAL A 177 13.76 -10.97 15.43
C VAL A 177 13.23 -10.51 16.80
N GLN A 178 12.25 -11.21 17.35
CA GLN A 178 11.80 -11.03 18.75
C GLN A 178 12.09 -12.27 19.58
#